data_AF-A0A8J4BK76-F1
#
_entry.id   AF-A0A8J4BK76-F1
#
_cell.length_a   1.000
_cell.length_b   1.000
_cell.length_c   1.000
_cell.angle_alpha   90.00
_cell.angle_beta   90.00
_cell.angle_gamma   90.00
#
_symmetry.space_group_name_H-M   'P 1'
#
loop_
_entity.id
_entity.type
_entity.pdbx_description
1 polymer ?
#
loop_
_entity_poly.entity_id
_entity_poly.type
_entity_poly.pdbx_seq_one_letter_code
_entity_poly.pdbx_strand_id
1 'polypeptide(L)'
;MYQDASTGAIAFDGNTCFGYSSQDLPSSWNKSAEAAFTAVWIGSFTPNTSKAQMLMTLSRTKMDYYQQLYWESTSRFAYNQPEPGYGFTIESSNMPAAPTDMWTLEAIVRPSGAASVSYHRYNKQRPYLQSWFFSGQPSTIFPDSFTIGADIRDNGKFLNGKVSVILVYNRALSTSELVQLSSFYANRFSWSKPTCPGYQQLPNNLRPEVVNLDACIGVIVQSGLDVAQAGASPTPPTTSAVRAWLDAEGGNSKGGGLPVQLNFTGNCLMYQDASTGAIAFDGNTCFGYSSQDLPSSWNKSAEAAFTAVWIGSFTPNTSKAQMLMTLSRTKMDYYQQLYWESTSRFAYNQPEPGYGFTIESSNMPAAPTDMWTLEAIVRPSGAASVSYHRYNKQRPYLQSWFFSGQPSTIFPDSFTIGADIRDNGKFLNGKVSVILVYNRALSTSELVQLSSFYANRFSWSKPSM
;
A
#
# COMPACT_ATOMS: atom_id res chain seq x y z
N MET A 1 -4.43 -14.34 -36.45
CA MET A 1 -3.79 -14.51 -35.13
C MET A 1 -2.36 -14.98 -35.35
N TYR A 2 -1.36 -14.21 -34.91
CA TYR A 2 0.05 -14.62 -34.96
C TYR A 2 0.57 -14.74 -33.52
N GLN A 3 1.34 -15.80 -33.25
CA GLN A 3 1.99 -16.00 -31.96
C GLN A 3 3.42 -15.47 -32.02
N ASP A 4 3.75 -14.52 -31.15
CA ASP A 4 5.11 -14.03 -30.99
C ASP A 4 5.96 -15.08 -30.27
N ALA A 5 6.90 -15.70 -30.97
CA ALA A 5 7.72 -16.80 -30.44
C ALA A 5 8.55 -16.42 -29.21
N SER A 6 8.91 -15.15 -29.04
CA SER A 6 9.73 -14.68 -27.92
C SER A 6 8.95 -14.53 -26.61
N THR A 7 7.67 -14.19 -26.72
CA THR A 7 6.81 -13.89 -25.57
C THR A 7 5.65 -14.86 -25.41
N GLY A 8 5.41 -15.73 -26.39
CA GLY A 8 4.21 -16.56 -26.51
C GLY A 8 2.93 -15.74 -26.71
N ALA A 9 3.04 -14.46 -27.06
CA ALA A 9 1.91 -13.54 -27.08
C ALA A 9 1.04 -13.71 -28.31
N ILE A 10 -0.26 -13.50 -28.13
CA ILE A 10 -1.24 -13.41 -29.22
C ILE A 10 -1.32 -11.94 -29.65
N ALA A 11 -1.07 -11.69 -30.94
CA ALA A 11 -1.27 -10.38 -31.54
C ALA A 11 -2.72 -10.17 -32.01
N PHE A 12 -3.30 -9.05 -31.62
CA PHE A 12 -4.60 -8.53 -32.01
C PHE A 12 -4.40 -7.32 -32.92
N ASP A 13 -5.08 -7.30 -34.06
CA ASP A 13 -4.89 -6.34 -35.15
C ASP A 13 -5.83 -5.13 -35.09
N GLY A 14 -6.70 -5.06 -34.07
CA GLY A 14 -7.71 -4.03 -33.94
C GLY A 14 -8.87 -4.13 -34.94
N ASN A 15 -9.01 -5.23 -35.69
CA ASN A 15 -10.07 -5.37 -36.70
C ASN A 15 -10.74 -6.74 -36.78
N THR A 16 -10.03 -7.84 -36.54
CA THR A 16 -10.55 -9.19 -36.87
C THR A 16 -10.26 -10.26 -35.82
N CYS A 17 -9.29 -10.03 -34.93
CA CYS A 17 -8.83 -11.05 -34.00
C CYS A 17 -9.52 -10.91 -32.63
N PHE A 18 -10.10 -12.00 -32.12
CA PHE A 18 -10.57 -12.10 -30.74
C PHE A 18 -10.48 -13.54 -30.23
N GLY A 19 -10.41 -13.70 -28.91
CA GLY A 19 -10.52 -14.99 -28.24
C GLY A 19 -11.83 -15.07 -27.48
N TYR A 20 -12.48 -16.23 -27.49
CA TYR A 20 -13.66 -16.47 -26.67
C TYR A 20 -13.55 -17.85 -26.01
N SER A 21 -14.00 -17.95 -24.76
CA SER A 21 -14.26 -19.24 -24.12
C SER A 21 -15.69 -19.65 -24.43
N SER A 22 -15.87 -20.85 -25.00
CA SER A 22 -17.18 -21.50 -25.12
C SER A 22 -17.60 -22.24 -23.86
N GLN A 23 -16.70 -22.37 -22.89
CA GLN A 23 -16.99 -22.98 -21.60
C GLN A 23 -17.31 -21.89 -20.58
N ASP A 24 -18.38 -22.12 -19.82
CA ASP A 24 -18.71 -21.37 -18.61
C ASP A 24 -17.51 -21.39 -17.65
N LEU A 25 -17.39 -20.37 -16.80
CA LEU A 25 -16.42 -20.46 -15.70
C LEU A 25 -16.72 -21.70 -14.83
N PRO A 26 -15.68 -22.27 -14.16
CA PRO A 26 -15.85 -23.43 -13.30
C PRO A 26 -17.00 -23.24 -12.30
N SER A 27 -17.72 -24.31 -11.97
CA SER A 27 -18.84 -24.26 -11.02
C SER A 27 -18.46 -23.75 -9.62
N SER A 28 -17.16 -23.75 -9.29
CA SER A 28 -16.59 -23.14 -8.08
C SER A 28 -16.52 -21.60 -8.12
N TRP A 29 -16.88 -20.96 -9.24
CA TRP A 29 -16.94 -19.51 -9.34
C TRP A 29 -18.11 -18.97 -8.54
N ASN A 30 -17.82 -18.13 -7.55
CA ASN A 30 -18.86 -17.51 -6.74
C ASN A 30 -19.55 -16.40 -7.56
N LYS A 31 -20.78 -16.67 -7.99
CA LYS A 31 -21.61 -15.73 -8.75
C LYS A 31 -22.25 -14.64 -7.87
N SER A 32 -21.93 -14.53 -6.57
CA SER A 32 -22.50 -13.49 -5.70
C SER A 32 -22.06 -12.08 -6.14
N ALA A 33 -22.98 -11.12 -6.00
CA ALA A 33 -22.68 -9.69 -6.13
C ALA A 33 -21.59 -9.21 -5.19
N GLU A 34 -21.32 -9.94 -4.11
CA GLU A 34 -20.32 -9.60 -3.10
C GLU A 34 -19.06 -10.45 -3.22
N ALA A 35 -18.98 -11.36 -4.20
CA ALA A 35 -17.83 -12.22 -4.36
C ALA A 35 -16.55 -11.41 -4.70
N ALA A 36 -15.46 -11.79 -4.05
CA ALA A 36 -14.14 -11.26 -4.38
C ALA A 36 -13.65 -11.83 -5.71
N PHE A 37 -12.91 -11.04 -6.48
CA PHE A 37 -12.23 -11.54 -7.68
C PHE A 37 -10.96 -10.75 -7.98
N THR A 38 -10.12 -11.32 -8.85
CA THR A 38 -9.02 -10.58 -9.48
C THR A 38 -8.87 -11.01 -10.93
N ALA A 39 -8.82 -10.05 -11.84
CA ALA A 39 -8.45 -10.28 -13.24
C ALA A 39 -7.07 -9.65 -13.47
N VAL A 40 -6.09 -10.44 -13.90
CA VAL A 40 -4.74 -9.99 -14.25
C VAL A 40 -4.49 -10.25 -15.72
N TRP A 41 -3.87 -9.30 -16.41
CA TRP A 41 -3.39 -9.49 -17.77
C TRP A 41 -1.98 -8.94 -17.95
N ILE A 42 -1.26 -9.52 -18.90
CA ILE A 42 0.03 -9.01 -19.36
C ILE A 42 -0.04 -8.75 -20.86
N GLY A 43 0.10 -7.48 -21.24
CA GLY A 43 -0.07 -7.02 -22.61
C GLY A 43 0.81 -5.83 -22.97
N SER A 44 0.97 -5.62 -24.28
CA SER A 44 1.54 -4.42 -24.88
C SER A 44 0.52 -3.85 -25.86
N PHE A 45 0.08 -2.62 -25.64
CA PHE A 45 -1.07 -2.06 -26.36
C PHE A 45 -0.63 -0.88 -27.21
N THR A 46 -1.14 -0.82 -28.44
CA THR A 46 -0.92 0.32 -29.33
C THR A 46 -2.19 1.14 -29.30
N PRO A 47 -2.17 2.41 -28.84
CA PRO A 47 -3.37 3.23 -28.81
C PRO A 47 -4.05 3.31 -30.16
N ASN A 48 -5.37 3.25 -30.16
CA ASN A 48 -6.17 3.61 -31.31
C ASN A 48 -6.95 4.86 -30.92
N THR A 49 -6.57 6.00 -31.49
CA THR A 49 -7.21 7.29 -31.19
C THR A 49 -8.60 7.39 -31.81
N SER A 50 -8.91 6.54 -32.80
CA SER A 50 -10.16 6.58 -33.57
C SER A 50 -11.23 5.61 -33.07
N LYS A 51 -10.88 4.62 -32.24
CA LYS A 51 -11.82 3.59 -31.77
C LYS A 51 -11.52 3.16 -30.34
N ALA A 52 -12.59 2.77 -29.62
CA ALA A 52 -12.49 2.02 -28.39
C ALA A 52 -11.83 0.65 -28.65
N GLN A 53 -10.91 0.26 -27.77
CA GLN A 53 -10.26 -1.05 -27.77
C GLN A 53 -10.76 -1.88 -26.60
N MET A 54 -11.29 -3.05 -26.90
CA MET A 54 -11.85 -3.94 -25.88
C MET A 54 -10.85 -5.00 -25.47
N LEU A 55 -10.40 -4.98 -24.21
CA LEU A 55 -9.49 -5.99 -23.72
C LEU A 55 -10.23 -7.26 -23.33
N MET A 56 -11.28 -7.13 -22.54
CA MET A 56 -11.97 -8.27 -21.93
C MET A 56 -13.44 -7.97 -21.72
N THR A 57 -14.29 -8.99 -21.90
CA THR A 57 -15.73 -8.92 -21.59
C THR A 57 -16.12 -10.13 -20.75
N LEU A 58 -16.85 -9.88 -19.67
CA LEU A 58 -17.51 -10.89 -18.84
C LEU A 58 -19.02 -10.71 -19.02
N SER A 59 -19.68 -11.72 -19.59
CA SER A 59 -21.10 -11.62 -19.93
C SER A 59 -21.92 -12.83 -19.47
N ARG A 60 -23.20 -12.60 -19.17
CA ARG A 60 -24.15 -13.64 -18.73
C ARG A 60 -24.74 -14.43 -19.90
N THR A 61 -24.85 -13.78 -21.05
CA THR A 61 -25.23 -14.46 -22.28
C THR A 61 -24.33 -13.94 -23.39
N LYS A 62 -24.36 -14.60 -24.54
CA LYS A 62 -23.65 -14.13 -25.73
C LYS A 62 -24.13 -12.75 -26.21
N MET A 63 -25.28 -12.28 -25.73
CA MET A 63 -25.97 -11.06 -26.21
C MET A 63 -26.20 -10.00 -25.10
N ASP A 64 -26.17 -10.36 -23.81
CA ASP A 64 -26.43 -9.46 -22.67
C ASP A 64 -25.15 -9.06 -21.93
N TYR A 65 -25.04 -7.78 -21.59
CA TYR A 65 -23.83 -7.21 -20.99
C TYR A 65 -24.09 -6.87 -19.56
N TYR A 66 -23.16 -7.30 -18.72
CA TYR A 66 -23.06 -6.80 -17.37
C TYR A 66 -21.72 -6.13 -17.13
N GLN A 67 -20.61 -6.58 -17.77
CA GLN A 67 -19.27 -6.04 -17.48
C GLN A 67 -18.33 -6.09 -18.69
N GLN A 68 -17.81 -4.93 -19.10
CA GLN A 68 -16.78 -4.79 -20.13
C GLN A 68 -15.53 -4.14 -19.55
N LEU A 69 -14.35 -4.49 -20.05
CA LEU A 69 -13.09 -3.79 -19.80
C LEU A 69 -12.51 -3.29 -21.13
N TYR A 70 -12.54 -1.98 -21.35
CA TYR A 70 -12.10 -1.35 -22.60
C TYR A 70 -11.37 -0.01 -22.39
N TRP A 71 -10.72 0.44 -23.46
CA TRP A 71 -9.80 1.57 -23.51
C TRP A 71 -10.22 2.48 -24.66
N GLU A 72 -10.42 3.77 -24.42
CA GLU A 72 -10.69 4.81 -25.41
C GLU A 72 -9.63 5.92 -25.33
N SER A 73 -9.57 6.76 -26.36
CA SER A 73 -8.58 7.84 -26.49
C SER A 73 -8.64 8.85 -25.33
N THR A 74 -9.85 9.14 -24.85
CA THR A 74 -10.11 10.07 -23.75
C THR A 74 -10.59 9.37 -22.49
N SER A 75 -10.87 8.07 -22.55
CA SER A 75 -11.49 7.37 -21.44
C SER A 75 -11.04 5.93 -21.25
N ARG A 76 -11.04 5.42 -20.02
CA ARG A 76 -10.64 4.05 -19.69
C ARG A 76 -11.68 3.49 -18.77
N PHE A 77 -12.38 2.45 -19.19
CA PHE A 77 -13.59 2.02 -18.50
C PHE A 77 -13.61 0.52 -18.24
N ALA A 78 -14.09 0.19 -17.04
CA ALA A 78 -15.03 -0.89 -16.90
C ALA A 78 -16.46 -0.30 -17.06
N TYR A 79 -17.25 -0.79 -18.02
CA TYR A 79 -18.59 -0.25 -18.32
C TYR A 79 -19.67 -1.26 -17.97
N ASN A 80 -20.80 -0.74 -17.50
CA ASN A 80 -22.07 -1.46 -17.49
C ASN A 80 -23.22 -0.60 -18.04
N GLN A 81 -24.20 -1.28 -18.64
CA GLN A 81 -25.50 -0.75 -19.03
C GLN A 81 -26.37 -0.37 -17.80
N PRO A 82 -27.38 0.51 -18.00
CA PRO A 82 -28.02 1.30 -16.96
C PRO A 82 -29.05 0.57 -16.09
N GLU A 83 -29.06 -0.75 -16.01
CA GLU A 83 -29.93 -1.42 -15.03
C GLU A 83 -29.42 -1.15 -13.61
N PRO A 84 -30.26 -0.62 -12.69
CA PRO A 84 -29.86 -0.36 -11.32
C PRO A 84 -29.32 -1.63 -10.65
N GLY A 85 -28.05 -1.60 -10.20
CA GLY A 85 -27.46 -2.66 -9.37
C GLY A 85 -26.38 -3.51 -10.01
N TYR A 86 -25.90 -3.18 -11.22
CA TYR A 86 -24.81 -3.93 -11.86
C TYR A 86 -23.65 -2.98 -12.29
N GLY A 87 -22.40 -3.44 -12.23
CA GLY A 87 -21.18 -2.73 -12.65
C GLY A 87 -20.51 -1.80 -11.64
N PHE A 88 -19.23 -1.49 -11.92
CA PHE A 88 -18.48 -0.38 -11.34
C PHE A 88 -18.11 0.58 -12.46
N THR A 89 -18.51 1.84 -12.35
CA THR A 89 -18.12 2.89 -13.30
C THR A 89 -16.82 3.53 -12.83
N ILE A 90 -15.80 3.48 -13.68
CA ILE A 90 -14.52 4.16 -13.43
C ILE A 90 -14.45 5.38 -14.33
N GLU A 91 -14.69 6.58 -13.79
CA GLU A 91 -14.57 7.80 -14.58
C GLU A 91 -13.11 8.13 -14.90
N SER A 92 -12.86 8.47 -16.17
CA SER A 92 -11.57 8.38 -16.83
C SER A 92 -10.49 9.36 -16.41
N SER A 93 -10.86 10.48 -15.76
CA SER A 93 -9.94 11.57 -15.48
C SER A 93 -8.79 11.18 -14.54
N ASN A 94 -8.96 10.13 -13.73
CA ASN A 94 -7.97 9.70 -12.73
C ASN A 94 -7.16 8.46 -13.13
N MET A 95 -7.45 7.84 -14.28
CA MET A 95 -6.72 6.66 -14.76
C MET A 95 -5.49 7.08 -15.59
N PRO A 96 -4.36 6.38 -15.43
CA PRO A 96 -3.15 6.65 -16.22
C PRO A 96 -3.38 6.28 -17.69
N ALA A 97 -2.81 7.08 -18.60
CA ALA A 97 -2.76 6.78 -20.02
C ALA A 97 -2.18 5.37 -20.30
N ALA A 98 -2.48 4.84 -21.48
CA ALA A 98 -2.16 3.47 -21.87
C ALA A 98 -0.65 3.46 -22.03
N PRO A 99 0.03 2.48 -21.44
CA PRO A 99 1.41 2.26 -21.78
C PRO A 99 1.44 1.87 -23.25
N THR A 100 1.93 2.79 -24.08
CA THR A 100 1.99 2.63 -25.53
C THR A 100 3.23 1.81 -25.86
N ASP A 101 3.04 0.69 -26.56
CA ASP A 101 4.14 -0.15 -27.06
C ASP A 101 5.08 -0.68 -25.97
N MET A 102 4.55 -0.89 -24.76
CA MET A 102 5.28 -1.45 -23.62
C MET A 102 4.52 -2.58 -22.96
N TRP A 103 5.24 -3.64 -22.60
CA TRP A 103 4.70 -4.72 -21.77
C TRP A 103 4.36 -4.23 -20.37
N THR A 104 3.12 -4.50 -19.96
CA THR A 104 2.61 -4.16 -18.64
C THR A 104 1.86 -5.33 -18.03
N LEU A 105 2.01 -5.52 -16.72
CA LEU A 105 1.08 -6.31 -15.93
C LEU A 105 0.05 -5.35 -15.37
N GLU A 106 -1.20 -5.66 -15.60
CA GLU A 106 -2.31 -4.87 -15.09
C GLU A 106 -3.28 -5.82 -14.39
N ALA A 107 -3.92 -5.32 -13.33
CA ALA A 107 -4.86 -6.12 -12.55
C ALA A 107 -6.04 -5.27 -12.09
N ILE A 108 -7.21 -5.89 -12.06
CA ILE A 108 -8.40 -5.38 -11.38
C ILE A 108 -8.66 -6.31 -10.22
N VAL A 109 -8.71 -5.75 -9.01
CA VAL A 109 -8.94 -6.48 -7.77
C VAL A 109 -10.19 -5.95 -7.09
N ARG A 110 -11.03 -6.88 -6.65
CA ARG A 110 -12.21 -6.57 -5.84
C ARG A 110 -12.26 -7.42 -4.59
N PRO A 111 -12.16 -6.83 -3.38
CA PRO A 111 -12.40 -7.54 -2.12
C PRO A 111 -13.85 -7.98 -1.94
N SER A 112 -14.07 -9.00 -1.12
CA SER A 112 -15.41 -9.50 -0.83
C SER A 112 -16.25 -8.43 -0.12
N GLY A 113 -17.49 -8.23 -0.57
CA GLY A 113 -18.39 -7.21 0.00
C GLY A 113 -17.98 -5.75 -0.27
N ALA A 114 -16.89 -5.52 -1.00
CA ALA A 114 -16.43 -4.16 -1.25
C ALA A 114 -17.34 -3.44 -2.26
N ALA A 115 -17.70 -2.21 -1.89
CA ALA A 115 -18.24 -1.17 -2.78
C ALA A 115 -17.10 -0.43 -3.51
N SER A 116 -15.93 -1.05 -3.65
CA SER A 116 -14.81 -0.47 -4.36
C SER A 116 -14.01 -1.54 -5.10
N VAL A 117 -13.32 -1.09 -6.14
CA VAL A 117 -12.41 -1.87 -6.96
C VAL A 117 -11.08 -1.14 -7.02
N SER A 118 -9.99 -1.89 -6.99
CA SER A 118 -8.67 -1.35 -7.26
C SER A 118 -8.15 -1.82 -8.61
N TYR A 119 -7.54 -0.89 -9.34
CA TYR A 119 -6.78 -1.16 -10.54
C TYR A 119 -5.31 -1.04 -10.21
N HIS A 120 -4.50 -1.97 -10.71
CA HIS A 120 -3.08 -2.00 -10.49
C HIS A 120 -2.35 -2.10 -11.82
N ARG A 121 -1.20 -1.45 -11.93
CA ARG A 121 -0.32 -1.53 -13.10
C ARG A 121 1.13 -1.63 -12.67
N TYR A 122 1.86 -2.47 -13.38
CA TYR A 122 3.30 -2.61 -13.31
C TYR A 122 3.90 -2.53 -14.72
N ASN A 123 5.00 -1.79 -14.87
CA ASN A 123 5.71 -1.69 -16.16
C ASN A 123 7.20 -1.40 -15.97
N LYS A 124 7.97 -1.52 -17.06
CA LYS A 124 9.44 -1.33 -17.02
C LYS A 124 9.88 0.08 -16.60
N GLN A 125 9.15 1.12 -17.00
CA GLN A 125 9.50 2.51 -16.69
C GLN A 125 9.24 2.86 -15.22
N ARG A 126 8.29 2.15 -14.58
CA ARG A 126 7.91 2.34 -13.19
C ARG A 126 7.97 0.97 -12.49
N PRO A 127 9.15 0.57 -11.97
CA PRO A 127 9.38 -0.75 -11.39
C PRO A 127 8.75 -0.88 -9.99
N TYR A 128 7.52 -0.41 -9.84
CA TYR A 128 6.69 -0.52 -8.65
C TYR A 128 5.22 -0.67 -9.07
N LEU A 129 4.42 -1.31 -8.22
CA LEU A 129 3.00 -1.49 -8.48
C LEU A 129 2.27 -0.16 -8.28
N GLN A 130 1.84 0.44 -9.36
CA GLN A 130 0.97 1.59 -9.34
C GLN A 130 -0.45 1.11 -9.06
N SER A 131 -1.22 1.82 -8.23
CA SER A 131 -2.62 1.45 -8.00
C SER A 131 -3.56 2.64 -7.98
N TRP A 132 -4.82 2.39 -8.32
CA TRP A 132 -5.92 3.36 -8.35
C TRP A 132 -7.14 2.69 -7.74
N PHE A 133 -7.99 3.47 -7.09
CA PHE A 133 -9.18 2.97 -6.39
C PHE A 133 -10.40 3.70 -6.89
N PHE A 134 -11.48 2.96 -7.04
CA PHE A 134 -12.73 3.46 -7.56
C PHE A 134 -13.84 2.96 -6.65
N SER A 135 -14.70 3.87 -6.21
CA SER A 135 -15.95 3.54 -5.56
C SER A 135 -16.99 3.13 -6.61
N GLY A 136 -17.76 2.10 -6.32
CA GLY A 136 -18.84 1.61 -7.17
C GLY A 136 -19.84 0.80 -6.37
N GLN A 137 -21.02 0.55 -6.91
CA GLN A 137 -21.94 -0.37 -6.24
C GLN A 137 -21.46 -1.82 -6.43
N PRO A 138 -21.56 -2.68 -5.40
CA PRO A 138 -21.37 -4.11 -5.57
C PRO A 138 -22.22 -4.62 -6.73
N SER A 139 -21.65 -5.48 -7.58
CA SER A 139 -22.41 -6.05 -8.69
C SER A 139 -22.09 -7.51 -8.91
N THR A 140 -23.13 -8.23 -9.31
CA THR A 140 -23.05 -9.62 -9.68
C THR A 140 -22.23 -9.77 -10.95
N ILE A 141 -21.13 -10.51 -10.84
CA ILE A 141 -20.35 -10.95 -12.00
C ILE A 141 -21.01 -12.24 -12.46
N PHE A 142 -21.65 -12.19 -13.62
CA PHE A 142 -22.17 -13.37 -14.31
C PHE A 142 -21.26 -13.68 -15.50
N PRO A 143 -20.27 -14.57 -15.35
CA PRO A 143 -19.39 -14.93 -16.45
C PRO A 143 -19.84 -16.28 -17.01
N ASP A 144 -20.97 -16.29 -17.68
CA ASP A 144 -21.38 -17.43 -18.50
C ASP A 144 -20.67 -17.35 -19.88
N SER A 145 -20.05 -16.21 -20.22
CA SER A 145 -19.11 -16.10 -21.33
C SER A 145 -17.93 -15.16 -21.01
N PHE A 146 -16.76 -15.53 -21.52
CA PHE A 146 -15.51 -14.79 -21.37
C PHE A 146 -14.91 -14.50 -22.74
N THR A 147 -14.72 -13.22 -23.05
CA THR A 147 -14.14 -12.77 -24.33
C THR A 147 -12.91 -11.92 -24.09
N ILE A 148 -11.93 -12.05 -24.97
CA ILE A 148 -10.73 -11.22 -25.01
C ILE A 148 -10.62 -10.60 -26.40
N GLY A 149 -10.34 -9.31 -26.45
CA GLY A 149 -9.93 -8.65 -27.68
C GLY A 149 -11.06 -8.16 -28.58
N ALA A 150 -12.33 -8.39 -28.25
CA ALA A 150 -13.46 -7.82 -28.99
C ALA A 150 -14.74 -7.62 -28.18
N ASP A 151 -15.59 -6.72 -28.68
CA ASP A 151 -17.02 -6.67 -28.37
C ASP A 151 -17.81 -7.57 -29.32
N ILE A 152 -18.30 -8.71 -28.84
CA ILE A 152 -18.94 -9.75 -29.68
C ILE A 152 -20.27 -9.27 -30.29
N ARG A 153 -21.03 -8.37 -29.65
CA ARG A 153 -22.29 -7.83 -30.21
C ARG A 153 -22.07 -7.10 -31.52
N ASP A 154 -21.21 -6.08 -31.45
CA ASP A 154 -21.21 -5.01 -32.44
C ASP A 154 -20.18 -5.31 -33.53
N ASN A 155 -19.30 -6.29 -33.30
CA ASN A 155 -18.15 -6.61 -34.14
C ASN A 155 -17.33 -5.35 -34.51
N GLY A 156 -17.32 -4.35 -33.62
CA GLY A 156 -16.86 -2.99 -33.93
C GLY A 156 -15.76 -2.46 -33.01
N LYS A 157 -15.52 -3.11 -31.86
CA LYS A 157 -14.48 -2.73 -30.90
C LYS A 157 -13.52 -3.89 -30.78
N PHE A 158 -12.29 -3.70 -31.23
CA PHE A 158 -11.25 -4.73 -31.18
C PHE A 158 -10.02 -4.19 -30.48
N LEU A 159 -9.33 -5.06 -29.76
CA LEU A 159 -8.03 -4.76 -29.18
C LEU A 159 -6.99 -4.60 -30.29
N ASN A 160 -6.15 -3.57 -30.19
CA ASN A 160 -4.94 -3.46 -30.99
C ASN A 160 -3.72 -3.59 -30.07
N GLY A 161 -2.94 -4.65 -30.26
CA GLY A 161 -1.78 -4.93 -29.42
C GLY A 161 -1.51 -6.41 -29.25
N LYS A 162 -0.77 -6.74 -28.20
CA LYS A 162 -0.36 -8.11 -27.87
C LYS A 162 -0.82 -8.45 -26.45
N VAL A 163 -1.34 -9.65 -26.25
CA VAL A 163 -1.62 -10.20 -24.91
C VAL A 163 -0.93 -11.54 -24.78
N SER A 164 -0.22 -11.74 -23.67
CA SER A 164 0.54 -12.98 -23.41
C SER A 164 -0.04 -13.81 -22.28
N VAL A 165 -0.55 -13.14 -21.24
CA VAL A 165 -1.04 -13.80 -20.03
C VAL A 165 -2.36 -13.19 -19.63
N ILE A 166 -3.31 -14.04 -19.26
CA ILE A 166 -4.56 -13.68 -18.63
C ILE A 166 -4.80 -14.66 -17.50
N LEU A 167 -5.05 -14.15 -16.30
CA LEU A 167 -5.31 -14.92 -15.10
C LEU A 167 -6.57 -14.36 -14.45
N VAL A 168 -7.47 -15.24 -14.02
CA VAL A 168 -8.68 -14.86 -13.31
C VAL A 168 -8.75 -15.66 -12.02
N TYR A 169 -8.86 -14.96 -10.90
CA TYR A 169 -8.92 -15.53 -9.55
C TYR A 169 -10.31 -15.28 -8.96
N ASN A 170 -10.85 -16.28 -8.27
CA ASN A 170 -12.09 -16.20 -7.49
C ASN A 170 -11.87 -15.62 -6.08
N ARG A 171 -10.82 -14.82 -5.91
CA ARG A 171 -10.46 -14.10 -4.68
C ARG A 171 -9.78 -12.79 -5.03
N ALA A 172 -9.78 -11.85 -4.10
CA ALA A 172 -8.95 -10.66 -4.20
C ALA A 172 -7.49 -11.06 -3.96
N LEU A 173 -6.61 -10.74 -4.90
CA LEU A 173 -5.17 -10.77 -4.66
C LEU A 173 -4.77 -9.56 -3.83
N SER A 174 -3.88 -9.74 -2.87
CA SER A 174 -3.26 -8.62 -2.16
C SER A 174 -2.25 -7.89 -3.06
N THR A 175 -1.89 -6.66 -2.68
CA THR A 175 -0.77 -5.92 -3.29
C THR A 175 0.50 -6.75 -3.30
N SER A 176 0.76 -7.48 -2.21
CA SER A 176 1.87 -8.41 -2.07
C SER A 176 1.90 -9.48 -3.15
N GLU A 177 0.77 -10.14 -3.39
CA GLU A 177 0.64 -11.18 -4.42
C GLU A 177 0.79 -10.62 -5.83
N LEU A 178 0.29 -9.42 -6.09
CA LEU A 178 0.48 -8.74 -7.39
C LEU A 178 1.95 -8.38 -7.65
N VAL A 179 2.70 -7.97 -6.61
CA VAL A 179 4.15 -7.71 -6.70
C VAL A 179 4.93 -9.02 -6.93
N GLN A 180 4.52 -10.12 -6.28
CA GLN A 180 5.12 -11.43 -6.55
C GLN A 180 4.86 -11.87 -7.99
N LEU A 181 3.64 -11.65 -8.49
CA LEU A 181 3.26 -11.97 -9.86
C LEU A 181 4.04 -11.14 -10.89
N SER A 182 4.20 -9.83 -10.67
CA SER A 182 5.04 -8.99 -11.54
C SER A 182 6.51 -9.39 -11.50
N SER A 183 7.02 -9.79 -10.33
CA SER A 183 8.38 -10.31 -10.17
C SER A 183 8.60 -11.63 -10.91
N PHE A 184 7.62 -12.54 -10.86
CA PHE A 184 7.64 -13.83 -11.55
C PHE A 184 7.75 -13.65 -13.06
N TYR A 185 6.95 -12.75 -13.63
CA TYR A 185 6.92 -12.49 -15.07
C TYR A 185 8.04 -11.57 -15.57
N ALA A 186 8.88 -11.02 -14.68
CA ALA A 186 9.87 -10.00 -15.05
C ALA A 186 10.90 -10.41 -16.07
N ASN A 187 11.46 -11.59 -15.89
CA ASN A 187 12.47 -12.09 -16.82
C ASN A 187 11.85 -12.35 -18.20
N ARG A 188 10.58 -12.76 -18.28
CA ARG A 188 9.90 -13.09 -19.54
C ARG A 188 9.62 -11.85 -20.40
N PHE A 189 9.25 -10.74 -19.78
CA PHE A 189 8.89 -9.50 -20.50
C PHE A 189 9.97 -8.43 -20.46
N SER A 190 11.18 -8.77 -19.99
CA SER A 190 12.33 -7.88 -19.94
C SER A 190 12.06 -6.54 -19.20
N TRP A 191 11.14 -6.56 -18.23
CA TRP A 191 10.97 -5.46 -17.30
C TRP A 191 11.91 -5.65 -16.11
N SER A 192 12.38 -4.55 -15.53
CA SER A 192 13.14 -4.62 -14.27
C SER A 192 12.27 -5.34 -13.23
N LYS A 193 12.84 -6.25 -12.45
CA LYS A 193 12.14 -6.74 -11.25
C LYS A 193 11.83 -5.52 -10.36
N PRO A 194 10.72 -5.53 -9.61
CA PRO A 194 10.47 -4.47 -8.65
C PRO A 194 11.72 -4.32 -7.78
N THR A 195 12.35 -3.15 -7.78
CA THR A 195 13.63 -2.91 -7.11
C THR A 195 13.43 -2.70 -5.62
N CYS A 196 12.63 -3.57 -5.00
CA CYS A 196 12.55 -3.72 -3.56
C CYS A 196 13.33 -5.00 -3.22
N PRO A 197 14.67 -4.96 -3.10
CA PRO A 197 15.46 -6.14 -2.83
C PRO A 197 15.04 -6.69 -1.47
N GLY A 198 14.61 -7.95 -1.44
CA GLY A 198 14.11 -8.56 -0.22
C GLY A 198 12.61 -8.33 0.03
N TYR A 199 11.82 -8.11 -1.03
CA TYR A 199 10.38 -8.36 -0.97
C TYR A 199 10.15 -9.84 -0.60
N GLN A 200 10.12 -10.09 0.69
CA GLN A 200 9.64 -11.31 1.32
C GLN A 200 8.43 -10.89 2.13
N GLN A 201 7.41 -11.73 2.22
CA GLN A 201 6.40 -11.47 3.24
C GLN A 201 7.07 -11.59 4.60
N LEU A 202 6.66 -10.74 5.55
CA LEU A 202 7.05 -10.94 6.94
C LEU A 202 6.64 -12.37 7.34
N PRO A 203 7.54 -13.13 8.00
CA PRO A 203 7.18 -14.39 8.62
C PRO A 203 5.89 -14.25 9.41
N ASN A 204 5.02 -15.27 9.41
CA ASN A 204 3.68 -15.17 10.02
C ASN A 204 3.74 -14.70 11.49
N ASN A 205 4.77 -15.09 12.24
CA ASN A 205 4.97 -14.67 13.63
C ASN A 205 5.41 -13.20 13.79
N LEU A 206 5.83 -12.52 12.72
CA LEU A 206 6.26 -11.12 12.73
C LEU A 206 5.26 -10.19 12.02
N ARG A 207 4.10 -10.69 11.59
CA ARG A 207 3.09 -9.84 10.94
C ARG A 207 2.37 -9.00 12.00
N PRO A 208 2.24 -7.68 11.80
CA PRO A 208 1.45 -6.84 12.69
C PRO A 208 -0.05 -7.09 12.54
N GLU A 209 -0.78 -6.99 13.65
CA GLU A 209 -2.24 -7.19 13.67
C GLU A 209 -3.02 -5.90 13.40
N VAL A 210 -2.35 -4.73 13.44
CA VAL A 210 -3.03 -3.41 13.50
C VAL A 210 -2.66 -2.53 12.31
N VAL A 211 -1.37 -2.28 12.09
CA VAL A 211 -0.85 -1.36 11.06
C VAL A 211 0.36 -2.02 10.41
N ASN A 212 0.41 -2.03 9.08
CA ASN A 212 1.56 -2.45 8.29
C ASN A 212 1.79 -1.50 7.12
N LEU A 213 2.56 -0.45 7.33
CA LEU A 213 3.05 0.37 6.25
C LEU A 213 4.43 -0.12 5.84
N ASP A 214 4.59 -0.46 4.57
CA ASP A 214 5.90 -0.63 3.95
C ASP A 214 5.91 0.17 2.64
N ALA A 215 6.62 1.30 2.64
CA ALA A 215 6.64 2.25 1.55
C ALA A 215 7.28 1.70 0.27
N CYS A 216 7.97 0.56 0.35
CA CYS A 216 8.54 -0.11 -0.82
C CYS A 216 7.53 -1.03 -1.52
N ILE A 217 6.45 -1.41 -0.83
CA ILE A 217 5.45 -2.37 -1.29
C ILE A 217 4.21 -1.67 -1.85
N GLY A 218 3.80 -0.54 -1.28
CA GLY A 218 2.43 -0.06 -1.52
C GLY A 218 2.18 1.42 -1.24
N VAL A 219 3.07 2.32 -1.71
CA VAL A 219 2.68 3.73 -1.79
C VAL A 219 2.02 4.02 -3.13
N ILE A 220 0.80 4.49 -3.04
CA ILE A 220 -0.04 4.86 -4.15
C ILE A 220 0.00 6.37 -4.29
N VAL A 221 0.46 6.76 -5.46
CA VAL A 221 0.57 8.14 -5.88
C VAL A 221 -0.73 8.45 -6.64
N GLN A 222 -1.65 9.21 -6.02
CA GLN A 222 -2.83 9.70 -6.73
C GLN A 222 -2.37 10.63 -7.86
N SER A 223 -2.99 10.52 -9.03
CA SER A 223 -2.58 11.17 -10.29
C SER A 223 -2.22 12.65 -10.13
N GLY A 224 -1.04 13.05 -10.62
CA GLY A 224 -0.52 14.43 -10.58
C GLY A 224 0.79 14.63 -9.80
N LEU A 225 1.28 13.58 -9.14
CA LEU A 225 2.50 13.58 -8.33
C LEU A 225 3.70 13.02 -9.11
N ASP A 226 4.75 13.82 -9.23
CA ASP A 226 6.06 13.34 -9.70
C ASP A 226 6.76 12.55 -8.59
N VAL A 227 7.13 11.30 -8.88
CA VAL A 227 8.06 10.55 -8.03
C VAL A 227 9.43 11.19 -8.21
N ALA A 228 9.93 11.86 -7.18
CA ALA A 228 11.30 12.36 -7.17
C ALA A 228 12.26 11.16 -7.21
N GLN A 229 12.76 10.81 -8.40
CA GLN A 229 13.85 9.85 -8.53
C GLN A 229 15.10 10.41 -7.83
N ALA A 230 15.80 9.54 -7.10
CA ALA A 230 17.06 9.90 -6.45
C ALA A 230 18.03 10.52 -7.48
N GLY A 231 18.30 11.82 -7.36
CA GLY A 231 19.22 12.57 -8.24
C GLY A 231 18.57 13.68 -9.08
N ALA A 232 17.24 13.77 -9.16
CA ALA A 232 16.57 14.91 -9.76
C ALA A 232 16.26 15.98 -8.69
N SER A 233 16.61 17.24 -8.93
CA SER A 233 16.18 18.36 -8.08
C SER A 233 14.66 18.51 -8.20
N PRO A 234 13.87 18.25 -7.15
CA PRO A 234 12.42 18.29 -7.25
C PRO A 234 11.96 19.75 -7.27
N THR A 235 11.23 20.13 -8.32
CA THR A 235 10.40 21.34 -8.25
C THR A 235 9.18 20.97 -7.40
N PRO A 236 8.85 21.67 -6.30
CA PRO A 236 7.78 21.25 -5.40
C PRO A 236 6.42 21.32 -6.11
N PRO A 237 5.64 20.23 -6.22
CA PRO A 237 4.27 20.30 -6.69
C PRO A 237 3.38 20.99 -5.66
N THR A 238 2.45 21.84 -6.09
CA THR A 238 1.47 22.50 -5.21
C THR A 238 0.45 21.48 -4.69
N THR A 239 0.46 21.26 -3.38
CA THR A 239 -0.51 20.45 -2.59
C THR A 239 -0.80 19.06 -3.15
N SER A 240 0.03 18.09 -2.76
CA SER A 240 -0.09 16.70 -3.21
C SER A 240 -0.57 15.77 -2.08
N ALA A 241 -1.50 14.87 -2.40
CA ALA A 241 -1.93 13.82 -1.47
C ALA A 241 -1.30 12.48 -1.88
N VAL A 242 -0.36 11.98 -1.09
CA VAL A 242 0.17 10.61 -1.23
C VAL A 242 -0.75 9.67 -0.43
N ARG A 243 -1.03 8.46 -0.87
CA ARG A 243 -1.80 7.48 -0.10
C ARG A 243 -0.96 6.22 0.07
N ALA A 244 -0.69 5.79 1.30
CA ALA A 244 -0.07 4.48 1.52
C ALA A 244 -1.05 3.58 2.25
N TRP A 245 -1.16 2.34 1.79
CA TRP A 245 -2.08 1.38 2.39
C TRP A 245 -1.41 0.67 3.55
N LEU A 246 -2.20 0.36 4.58
CA LEU A 246 -1.78 -0.57 5.60
C LEU A 246 -2.10 -1.96 5.09
N ASP A 247 -1.08 -2.68 4.63
CA ASP A 247 -1.21 -4.08 4.24
C ASP A 247 -1.26 -4.94 5.50
N ALA A 248 -2.35 -4.84 6.26
CA ALA A 248 -2.64 -5.89 7.21
C ALA A 248 -3.03 -7.10 6.36
N GLU A 249 -2.04 -7.91 5.98
CA GLU A 249 -2.15 -9.19 5.24
C GLU A 249 -3.05 -10.23 5.96
N GLY A 250 -3.86 -9.82 6.93
CA GLY A 250 -5.00 -10.57 7.42
C GLY A 250 -6.23 -10.25 6.58
N GLY A 251 -6.50 -11.10 5.58
CA GLY A 251 -7.86 -11.38 5.08
C GLY A 251 -8.81 -11.94 6.15
N ASN A 252 -8.64 -11.54 7.41
CA ASN A 252 -9.43 -11.90 8.58
C ASN A 252 -10.16 -10.68 9.14
N SER A 253 -10.40 -9.62 8.36
CA SER A 253 -11.63 -8.85 8.59
C SER A 253 -12.80 -9.76 8.23
N LYS A 254 -13.19 -10.65 9.17
CA LYS A 254 -14.43 -11.45 9.12
C LYS A 254 -15.70 -10.59 8.95
N GLY A 255 -15.57 -9.27 8.79
CA GLY A 255 -16.64 -8.31 8.50
C GLY A 255 -16.40 -7.39 7.30
N GLY A 256 -15.52 -7.71 6.34
CA GLY A 256 -15.45 -6.97 5.07
C GLY A 256 -14.96 -5.51 5.15
N GLY A 257 -14.36 -5.11 6.27
CA GLY A 257 -13.74 -3.78 6.42
C GLY A 257 -12.53 -3.65 5.51
N LEU A 258 -12.45 -2.54 4.77
CA LEU A 258 -11.26 -2.15 4.01
C LEU A 258 -10.04 -2.08 4.94
N PRO A 259 -8.82 -2.44 4.46
CA PRO A 259 -7.61 -2.20 5.22
C PRO A 259 -7.51 -0.72 5.60
N VAL A 260 -7.07 -0.45 6.84
CA VAL A 260 -6.89 0.91 7.34
C VAL A 260 -5.95 1.65 6.38
N GLN A 261 -6.34 2.84 5.93
CA GLN A 261 -5.61 3.57 4.89
C GLN A 261 -4.92 4.79 5.49
N LEU A 262 -3.60 4.94 5.29
CA LEU A 262 -2.89 6.17 5.61
C LEU A 262 -2.95 7.14 4.43
N ASN A 263 -3.63 8.26 4.64
CA ASN A 263 -3.66 9.39 3.73
C ASN A 263 -2.56 10.38 4.12
N PHE A 264 -1.64 10.63 3.21
CA PHE A 264 -0.61 11.63 3.36
C PHE A 264 -1.03 12.92 2.68
N THR A 265 -0.73 14.02 3.35
CA THR A 265 -1.06 15.37 2.89
C THR A 265 0.13 16.29 3.15
N GLY A 266 0.17 17.41 2.43
CA GLY A 266 1.30 18.34 2.44
C GLY A 266 2.37 17.95 1.42
N ASN A 267 3.60 18.44 1.61
CA ASN A 267 4.71 18.19 0.67
C ASN A 267 5.38 16.84 0.96
N CYS A 268 4.60 15.76 0.90
CA CYS A 268 5.11 14.41 1.03
C CYS A 268 5.70 13.94 -0.29
N LEU A 269 6.97 13.53 -0.28
CA LEU A 269 7.63 13.02 -1.47
C LEU A 269 7.87 11.51 -1.34
N MET A 270 7.62 10.79 -2.42
CA MET A 270 8.08 9.41 -2.52
C MET A 270 9.58 9.40 -2.80
N TYR A 271 10.35 8.88 -1.86
CA TYR A 271 11.77 8.60 -2.02
C TYR A 271 11.94 7.13 -2.41
N GLN A 272 12.47 6.89 -3.60
CA GLN A 272 12.86 5.55 -4.04
C GLN A 272 14.32 5.58 -4.50
N ASP A 273 15.14 4.74 -3.89
CA ASP A 273 16.41 4.32 -4.43
C ASP A 273 16.34 2.84 -4.86
N ALA A 274 17.42 2.31 -5.43
CA ALA A 274 17.47 0.93 -5.94
C ALA A 274 17.24 -0.16 -4.86
N SER A 275 17.27 0.21 -3.58
CA SER A 275 17.16 -0.69 -2.43
C SER A 275 16.05 -0.32 -1.45
N THR A 276 15.59 0.93 -1.44
CA THR A 276 14.73 1.46 -0.38
C THR A 276 13.61 2.31 -0.96
N GLY A 277 12.36 1.96 -0.63
CA GLY A 277 11.20 2.84 -0.79
C GLY A 277 10.85 3.52 0.53
N ALA A 278 10.61 4.81 0.53
CA ALA A 278 10.27 5.59 1.72
C ALA A 278 9.40 6.81 1.37
N ILE A 279 8.74 7.33 2.40
CA ILE A 279 8.03 8.61 2.33
C ILE A 279 8.92 9.64 3.00
N ALA A 280 9.30 10.67 2.25
CA ALA A 280 10.06 11.80 2.72
C ALA A 280 9.11 12.89 3.23
N PHE A 281 9.35 13.29 4.47
CA PHE A 281 8.66 14.35 5.17
C PHE A 281 9.54 15.61 5.18
N ASP A 282 8.93 16.75 4.88
CA ASP A 282 9.60 18.03 4.65
C ASP A 282 9.89 18.83 5.93
N GLY A 283 9.49 18.32 7.11
CA GLY A 283 9.61 19.03 8.37
C GLY A 283 8.65 20.20 8.56
N ASN A 284 7.68 20.40 7.66
CA ASN A 284 6.81 21.59 7.69
C ASN A 284 5.33 21.31 7.40
N THR A 285 5.01 20.39 6.49
CA THR A 285 3.64 20.19 6.02
C THR A 285 3.28 18.74 5.78
N CYS A 286 4.27 17.88 5.51
CA CYS A 286 4.02 16.48 5.22
C CYS A 286 3.62 15.70 6.48
N PHE A 287 2.49 15.01 6.43
CA PHE A 287 2.11 14.00 7.42
C PHE A 287 1.16 12.97 6.84
N GLY A 288 1.12 11.78 7.45
CA GLY A 288 0.15 10.73 7.15
C GLY A 288 -0.89 10.63 8.25
N TYR A 289 -2.15 10.36 7.91
CA TYR A 289 -3.21 10.10 8.89
C TYR A 289 -4.15 9.01 8.41
N SER A 290 -4.66 8.22 9.35
CA SER A 290 -5.72 7.26 9.10
C SER A 290 -7.05 8.00 9.03
N SER A 291 -7.82 7.80 7.96
CA SER A 291 -9.20 8.28 7.88
C SER A 291 -10.20 7.38 8.60
N GLN A 292 -9.75 6.24 9.11
CA GLN A 292 -10.56 5.25 9.83
C GLN A 292 -9.97 5.03 11.23
N ASP A 293 -10.83 4.67 12.18
CA ASP A 293 -10.41 4.18 13.49
C ASP A 293 -9.46 2.97 13.31
N LEU A 294 -8.62 2.70 14.31
CA LEU A 294 -7.88 1.44 14.31
C LEU A 294 -8.85 0.25 14.30
N PRO A 295 -8.42 -0.93 13.81
CA PRO A 295 -9.28 -2.10 13.69
C PRO A 295 -9.96 -2.43 15.03
N SER A 296 -11.15 -3.01 14.99
CA SER A 296 -11.90 -3.42 16.20
C SER A 296 -11.15 -4.44 17.07
N SER A 297 -10.11 -5.08 16.54
CA SER A 297 -9.19 -5.94 17.30
C SER A 297 -8.24 -5.14 18.22
N TRP A 298 -8.09 -3.83 18.05
CA TRP A 298 -7.25 -3.00 18.90
C TRP A 298 -7.75 -2.97 20.34
N ASN A 299 -6.92 -3.42 21.28
CA ASN A 299 -7.28 -3.42 22.69
C ASN A 299 -7.07 -2.03 23.31
N LYS A 300 -8.19 -1.36 23.63
CA LYS A 300 -8.21 -0.01 24.20
C LYS A 300 -7.82 0.05 25.69
N SER A 301 -7.59 -1.09 26.35
CA SER A 301 -7.24 -1.16 27.78
C SER A 301 -5.92 -0.44 28.11
N ALA A 302 -5.87 0.17 29.30
CA ALA A 302 -4.67 0.82 29.83
C ALA A 302 -3.49 -0.12 30.01
N GLU A 303 -3.81 -1.40 30.21
CA GLU A 303 -2.88 -2.49 30.50
C GLU A 303 -2.67 -3.40 29.28
N ALA A 304 -3.26 -3.07 28.14
CA ALA A 304 -3.08 -3.85 26.91
C ALA A 304 -1.61 -3.87 26.49
N ALA A 305 -1.12 -5.00 26.01
CA ALA A 305 0.20 -5.03 25.40
C ALA A 305 0.16 -4.35 24.02
N PHE A 306 1.23 -3.67 23.63
CA PHE A 306 1.38 -3.19 22.26
C PHE A 306 2.84 -3.08 21.87
N THR A 307 3.09 -3.05 20.56
CA THR A 307 4.39 -2.68 19.99
C THR A 307 4.19 -1.74 18.82
N ALA A 308 4.94 -0.65 18.77
CA ALA A 308 5.08 0.19 17.60
C ALA A 308 6.52 0.09 17.10
N VAL A 309 6.71 -0.32 15.84
CA VAL A 309 8.02 -0.40 15.17
C VAL A 309 8.02 0.56 14.01
N TRP A 310 9.13 1.25 13.80
CA TRP A 310 9.34 2.04 12.59
C TRP A 310 10.76 1.88 12.06
N ILE A 311 10.90 2.01 10.75
CA ILE A 311 12.20 2.10 10.09
C ILE A 311 12.30 3.42 9.36
N GLY A 312 13.22 4.27 9.79
CA GLY A 312 13.36 5.64 9.32
C GLY A 312 14.80 6.14 9.30
N SER A 313 15.03 7.18 8.51
CA SER A 313 16.25 7.99 8.51
C SER A 313 15.85 9.44 8.74
N PHE A 314 16.33 10.05 9.83
CA PHE A 314 15.79 11.30 10.34
C PHE A 314 16.81 12.42 10.23
N THR A 315 16.32 13.61 9.87
CA THR A 315 17.13 14.81 9.83
C THR A 315 16.75 15.65 11.05
N PRO A 316 17.64 15.80 12.05
CA PRO A 316 17.34 16.59 13.24
C PRO A 316 16.94 18.01 12.88
N ASN A 317 16.04 18.54 13.69
CA ASN A 317 15.63 19.93 13.63
C ASN A 317 15.85 20.44 15.04
N THR A 318 16.89 21.24 15.22
CA THR A 318 17.24 21.77 16.54
C THR A 318 16.35 22.92 16.96
N SER A 319 15.56 23.47 16.03
CA SER A 319 14.67 24.61 16.28
C SER A 319 13.24 24.22 16.65
N LYS A 320 12.82 22.98 16.35
CA LYS A 320 11.46 22.49 16.61
C LYS A 320 11.45 21.02 16.96
N ALA A 321 10.52 20.64 17.84
CA ALA A 321 10.14 19.25 18.04
C ALA A 321 9.63 18.63 16.72
N GLN A 322 9.93 17.37 16.51
CA GLN A 322 9.47 16.61 15.36
C GLN A 322 8.68 15.39 15.83
N MET A 323 7.56 15.16 15.17
CA MET A 323 6.57 14.17 15.58
C MET A 323 6.63 12.97 14.67
N LEU A 324 6.94 11.79 15.21
CA LEU A 324 6.91 10.58 14.41
C LEU A 324 5.49 10.02 14.29
N MET A 325 4.78 9.92 15.41
CA MET A 325 3.49 9.23 15.48
C MET A 325 2.62 9.86 16.57
N THR A 326 1.33 9.97 16.29
CA THR A 326 0.30 10.42 17.23
C THR A 326 -0.84 9.41 17.23
N LEU A 327 -1.26 8.98 18.41
CA LEU A 327 -2.43 8.14 18.64
C LEU A 327 -3.39 8.93 19.52
N SER A 328 -4.59 9.23 19.02
CA SER A 328 -5.54 10.09 19.74
C SER A 328 -6.99 9.63 19.57
N ARG A 329 -7.82 9.94 20.57
CA ARG A 329 -9.27 9.66 20.55
C ARG A 329 -10.05 10.66 19.72
N THR A 330 -9.53 11.87 19.58
CA THR A 330 -10.08 12.84 18.63
C THR A 330 -8.93 13.52 17.92
N LYS A 331 -9.22 14.20 16.81
CA LYS A 331 -8.22 15.01 16.09
C LYS A 331 -7.65 16.15 16.94
N MET A 332 -8.35 16.54 18.00
CA MET A 332 -8.02 17.70 18.84
C MET A 332 -7.43 17.34 20.21
N ASP A 333 -7.51 16.08 20.64
CA ASP A 333 -7.15 15.70 22.01
C ASP A 333 -5.68 15.33 22.22
N TYR A 334 -5.25 15.44 23.49
CA TYR A 334 -3.87 15.34 23.96
C TYR A 334 -3.37 13.94 24.35
N TYR A 335 -3.95 12.85 23.85
CA TYR A 335 -3.71 11.59 24.56
C TYR A 335 -2.29 11.03 24.39
N GLN A 336 -1.77 10.82 23.17
CA GLN A 336 -0.50 10.09 23.01
C GLN A 336 0.31 10.55 21.81
N GLN A 337 1.56 10.89 22.07
CA GLN A 337 2.50 11.42 21.10
C GLN A 337 3.83 10.70 21.20
N LEU A 338 4.44 10.41 20.07
CA LEU A 338 5.82 9.98 19.94
C LEU A 338 6.58 11.03 19.14
N TYR A 339 7.46 11.76 19.80
CA TYR A 339 8.22 12.86 19.20
C TYR A 339 9.67 12.89 19.66
N TRP A 340 10.49 13.65 18.95
CA TRP A 340 11.84 14.00 19.36
C TRP A 340 12.06 15.49 19.33
N GLU A 341 12.85 15.97 20.28
CA GLU A 341 13.49 17.28 20.32
C GLU A 341 15.01 17.07 20.35
N SER A 342 15.78 18.14 20.22
CA SER A 342 17.25 18.10 20.17
C SER A 342 17.90 17.40 21.36
N THR A 343 17.24 17.38 22.52
CA THR A 343 17.76 16.85 23.78
C THR A 343 16.86 15.81 24.45
N SER A 344 15.65 15.59 23.94
CA SER A 344 14.67 14.68 24.54
C SER A 344 13.99 13.87 23.45
N ARG A 345 13.63 12.62 23.76
CA ARG A 345 12.64 11.91 22.95
C ARG A 345 11.55 11.48 23.87
N PHE A 346 10.34 11.63 23.38
CA PHE A 346 9.20 11.65 24.23
C PHE A 346 8.15 10.75 23.65
N ALA A 347 7.79 9.72 24.42
CA ALA A 347 6.46 9.16 24.35
C ALA A 347 5.65 9.89 25.43
N TYR A 348 4.42 10.31 25.14
CA TYR A 348 3.37 10.68 26.11
C TYR A 348 3.40 12.04 26.85
N ASN A 349 2.52 13.01 26.50
CA ASN A 349 2.19 14.18 27.35
C ASN A 349 0.68 14.31 27.46
N GLN A 350 0.11 13.86 28.57
CA GLN A 350 -1.08 14.52 29.10
C GLN A 350 -0.72 15.10 30.49
N PRO A 351 -1.13 16.33 30.79
CA PRO A 351 -0.80 17.02 32.05
C PRO A 351 -1.58 16.51 33.28
N GLU A 352 -2.46 15.51 33.13
CA GLU A 352 -3.18 14.94 34.27
C GLU A 352 -2.30 13.94 35.03
N PRO A 353 -2.12 14.11 36.36
CA PRO A 353 -1.38 13.15 37.16
C PRO A 353 -1.99 11.75 37.07
N GLY A 354 -1.21 10.76 36.64
CA GLY A 354 -1.57 9.34 36.77
C GLY A 354 -1.73 8.54 35.47
N TYR A 355 -1.54 9.14 34.30
CA TYR A 355 -1.57 8.42 33.02
C TYR A 355 -0.22 8.57 32.32
N GLY A 356 0.32 7.48 31.75
CA GLY A 356 1.40 7.46 30.74
C GLY A 356 2.85 7.33 31.22
N PHE A 357 3.79 7.48 30.27
CA PHE A 357 5.23 7.21 30.43
C PHE A 357 6.07 8.38 29.96
N THR A 358 6.61 9.19 30.87
CA THR A 358 7.54 10.25 30.49
C THR A 358 8.94 9.68 30.31
N ILE A 359 9.49 9.75 29.09
CA ILE A 359 10.88 9.37 28.79
C ILE A 359 11.76 10.62 28.83
N GLU A 360 12.04 11.14 30.03
CA GLU A 360 12.89 12.32 30.24
C GLU A 360 14.36 11.97 30.54
N SER A 361 14.83 10.82 30.05
CA SER A 361 16.18 10.40 30.42
C SER A 361 17.23 11.07 29.54
N SER A 362 18.14 11.81 30.16
CA SER A 362 19.47 12.14 29.62
C SER A 362 20.26 10.93 29.12
N ASN A 363 19.80 9.71 29.46
CA ASN A 363 20.39 8.43 29.07
C ASN A 363 19.90 7.90 27.72
N MET A 364 18.96 8.58 27.05
CA MET A 364 18.50 8.15 25.74
C MET A 364 19.46 8.65 24.65
N PRO A 365 19.90 7.79 23.72
CA PRO A 365 20.77 8.25 22.64
C PRO A 365 20.01 9.20 21.72
N ALA A 366 20.73 10.21 21.26
CA ALA A 366 20.28 11.21 20.30
C ALA A 366 19.53 10.61 19.10
N ALA A 367 18.72 11.43 18.43
CA ALA A 367 18.21 11.16 17.08
C ALA A 367 19.33 10.57 16.20
N PRO A 368 19.20 9.37 15.60
CA PRO A 368 20.13 8.95 14.56
C PRO A 368 19.98 9.93 13.42
N THR A 369 21.09 10.57 13.06
CA THR A 369 21.12 11.58 12.02
C THR A 369 21.51 10.92 10.71
N ASP A 370 20.66 11.06 9.69
CA ASP A 370 20.95 10.64 8.31
C ASP A 370 21.33 9.16 8.15
N MET A 371 20.84 8.31 9.04
CA MET A 371 21.03 6.86 8.96
C MET A 371 19.72 6.11 9.16
N TRP A 372 19.53 5.03 8.40
CA TRP A 372 18.40 4.12 8.59
C TRP A 372 18.52 3.39 9.93
N THR A 373 17.46 3.46 10.71
CA THR A 373 17.33 2.77 11.99
C THR A 373 16.01 2.05 12.09
N LEU A 374 16.01 0.85 12.68
CA LEU A 374 14.81 0.24 13.22
C LEU A 374 14.70 0.68 14.67
N GLU A 375 13.58 1.26 15.03
CA GLU A 375 13.27 1.64 16.40
C GLU A 375 11.92 1.03 16.79
N ALA A 376 11.77 0.66 18.05
CA ALA A 376 10.55 0.07 18.56
C ALA A 376 10.24 0.55 19.98
N ILE A 377 8.96 0.75 20.27
CA ILE A 377 8.44 0.88 21.64
C ILE A 377 7.58 -0.34 21.92
N VAL A 378 7.87 -1.02 23.02
CA VAL A 378 7.18 -2.23 23.46
C VAL A 378 6.61 -1.99 24.85
N ARG A 379 5.32 -2.31 25.03
CA ARG A 379 4.65 -2.37 26.34
C ARG A 379 4.13 -3.78 26.57
N PRO A 380 4.65 -4.53 27.56
CA PRO A 380 4.05 -5.79 28.00
C PRO A 380 2.66 -5.60 28.63
N SER A 381 1.84 -6.65 28.64
CA SER A 381 0.51 -6.55 29.27
C SER A 381 0.63 -6.35 30.78
N GLY A 382 -0.20 -5.48 31.35
CA GLY A 382 -0.16 -5.14 32.78
C GLY A 382 1.08 -4.35 33.21
N ALA A 383 1.96 -3.99 32.27
CA ALA A 383 3.20 -3.32 32.62
C ALA A 383 3.00 -1.83 32.88
N ALA A 384 3.46 -1.41 34.05
CA ALA A 384 3.76 -0.02 34.39
C ALA A 384 5.13 0.41 33.81
N SER A 385 5.59 -0.23 32.72
CA SER A 385 6.84 0.11 32.07
C SER A 385 6.79 -0.12 30.57
N VAL A 386 7.57 0.66 29.83
CA VAL A 386 7.82 0.48 28.39
C VAL A 386 9.30 0.26 28.15
N SER A 387 9.62 -0.54 27.14
CA SER A 387 10.97 -0.65 26.62
C SER A 387 11.07 0.01 25.25
N TYR A 388 12.15 0.75 25.06
CA TYR A 388 12.52 1.31 23.76
C TYR A 388 13.70 0.52 23.23
N HIS A 389 13.65 0.17 21.94
CA HIS A 389 14.68 -0.57 21.26
C HIS A 389 15.16 0.17 20.03
N ARG A 390 16.45 0.08 19.73
CA ARG A 390 17.05 0.63 18.51
C ARG A 390 18.05 -0.33 17.90
N TYR A 391 17.99 -0.45 16.59
CA TYR A 391 18.95 -1.16 15.77
C TYR A 391 19.41 -0.31 14.60
N ASN A 392 20.70 -0.32 14.28
CA ASN A 392 21.24 0.42 13.14
C ASN A 392 22.59 -0.15 12.67
N LYS A 393 23.08 0.30 11.51
CA LYS A 393 24.34 -0.19 10.92
C LYS A 393 25.57 -0.03 11.81
N GLN A 394 25.66 1.06 12.57
CA GLN A 394 26.84 1.36 13.39
C GLN A 394 26.89 0.50 14.66
N ARG A 395 25.75 0.02 15.13
CA ARG A 395 25.61 -0.83 16.31
C ARG A 395 24.82 -2.08 15.92
N PRO A 396 25.49 -3.14 15.45
CA PRO A 396 24.85 -4.35 14.91
C PRO A 396 24.29 -5.27 16.02
N TYR A 397 23.72 -4.68 17.06
CA TYR A 397 23.03 -5.34 18.16
C TYR A 397 21.85 -4.48 18.58
N LEU A 398 20.79 -5.11 19.12
CA LEU A 398 19.60 -4.39 19.56
C LEU A 398 19.88 -3.66 20.88
N GLN A 399 19.94 -2.34 20.82
CA GLN A 399 20.06 -1.51 22.00
C GLN A 399 18.71 -1.39 22.68
N SER A 400 18.67 -1.45 24.02
CA SER A 400 17.42 -1.44 24.78
C SER A 400 17.50 -0.48 25.96
N TRP A 401 16.40 0.22 26.22
CA TRP A 401 16.21 1.10 27.37
C TRP A 401 14.85 0.79 28.01
N PHE A 402 14.77 0.92 29.33
CA PHE A 402 13.57 0.61 30.09
C PHE A 402 13.13 1.85 30.86
N PHE A 403 11.84 2.12 30.81
CA PHE A 403 11.23 3.28 31.44
C PHE A 403 10.03 2.84 32.26
N SER A 404 9.98 3.26 33.52
CA SER A 404 8.80 3.13 34.35
C SER A 404 7.80 4.25 34.04
N GLY A 405 6.52 3.98 34.25
CA GLY A 405 5.43 4.95 34.16
C GLY A 405 4.15 4.34 34.72
N GLN A 406 3.00 4.89 34.34
CA GLN A 406 1.71 4.37 34.77
C GLN A 406 0.95 3.76 33.58
N PRO A 407 0.06 2.77 33.82
CA PRO A 407 -0.84 2.29 32.78
C PRO A 407 -1.57 3.46 32.09
N SER A 408 -1.74 3.35 30.78
CA SER A 408 -2.42 4.40 30.00
C SER A 408 -3.23 3.78 28.89
N THR A 409 -4.53 4.10 28.88
CA THR A 409 -5.47 3.67 27.84
C THR A 409 -5.06 4.26 26.51
N ILE A 410 -4.86 3.39 25.51
CA ILE A 410 -4.66 3.82 24.14
C ILE A 410 -6.03 3.78 23.45
N PHE A 411 -6.64 4.95 23.31
CA PHE A 411 -7.89 5.14 22.59
C PHE A 411 -7.59 5.79 21.22
N PRO A 412 -7.30 5.02 20.16
CA PRO A 412 -7.01 5.59 18.87
C PRO A 412 -8.25 5.52 18.00
N ASP A 413 -9.03 6.59 18.04
CA ASP A 413 -9.99 6.87 16.97
C ASP A 413 -9.28 7.67 15.84
N SER A 414 -8.01 8.04 16.06
CA SER A 414 -7.13 8.69 15.08
C SER A 414 -5.69 8.18 15.21
N PHE A 415 -5.09 7.84 14.07
CA PHE A 415 -3.68 7.46 13.94
C PHE A 415 -3.01 8.39 12.93
N THR A 416 -1.97 9.09 13.36
CA THR A 416 -1.21 10.03 12.53
C THR A 416 0.27 9.68 12.61
N ILE A 417 0.98 9.90 11.52
CA ILE A 417 2.43 9.82 11.43
C ILE A 417 2.98 11.13 10.87
N GLY A 418 4.12 11.57 11.37
CA GLY A 418 4.82 12.73 10.85
C GLY A 418 4.31 14.10 11.31
N ALA A 419 3.26 14.18 12.13
CA ALA A 419 2.77 15.45 12.66
C ALA A 419 2.09 15.37 14.04
N ASP A 420 2.12 16.49 14.73
CA ASP A 420 1.12 16.88 15.73
C ASP A 420 -0.03 17.59 14.99
N ILE A 421 -1.14 16.87 14.78
CA ILE A 421 -2.29 17.38 14.02
C ILE A 421 -3.09 18.45 14.76
N ARG A 422 -2.80 18.70 16.04
CA ARG A 422 -3.59 19.65 16.85
C ARG A 422 -3.23 21.09 16.53
N ASP A 423 -1.93 21.38 16.45
CA ASP A 423 -1.42 22.74 16.35
C ASP A 423 -0.68 23.03 15.03
N ASN A 424 -0.52 22.02 14.16
CA ASN A 424 0.29 22.12 12.93
C ASN A 424 1.68 22.73 13.22
N GLY A 425 2.23 22.51 14.41
CA GLY A 425 3.48 23.13 14.84
C GLY A 425 4.68 22.22 14.72
N LYS A 426 4.45 20.90 14.78
CA LYS A 426 5.50 19.89 14.92
C LYS A 426 5.39 18.85 13.80
N PHE A 427 6.33 18.88 12.87
CA PHE A 427 6.37 17.98 11.73
C PHE A 427 7.68 17.19 11.72
N LEU A 428 7.56 15.97 11.20
CA LEU A 428 8.70 15.12 10.92
C LEU A 428 9.52 15.65 9.76
N ASN A 429 10.83 15.68 9.92
CA ASN A 429 11.81 15.88 8.86
C ASN A 429 12.65 14.61 8.70
N GLY A 430 12.62 14.03 7.51
CA GLY A 430 13.34 12.79 7.22
C GLY A 430 12.52 11.83 6.38
N LYS A 431 12.80 10.54 6.50
CA LYS A 431 12.24 9.49 5.66
C LYS A 431 11.72 8.37 6.54
N VAL A 432 10.51 7.89 6.29
CA VAL A 432 9.95 6.68 6.91
C VAL A 432 9.68 5.65 5.84
N SER A 433 10.22 4.46 6.04
CA SER A 433 10.13 3.34 5.10
C SER A 433 9.17 2.27 5.56
N VAL A 434 9.14 1.99 6.87
CA VAL A 434 8.29 0.94 7.46
C VAL A 434 7.65 1.45 8.74
N ILE A 435 6.38 1.11 8.97
CA ILE A 435 5.68 1.28 10.25
C ILE A 435 4.85 0.04 10.52
N LEU A 436 5.08 -0.60 11.66
CA LEU A 436 4.36 -1.80 12.10
C LEU A 436 3.75 -1.51 13.47
N VAL A 437 2.46 -1.79 13.66
CA VAL A 437 1.80 -1.68 14.97
C VAL A 437 1.14 -3.01 15.31
N TYR A 438 1.43 -3.50 16.50
CA TYR A 438 1.01 -4.79 17.02
C TYR A 438 0.09 -4.61 18.23
N ASN A 439 -0.88 -5.52 18.39
CA ASN A 439 -1.72 -5.63 19.60
C ASN A 439 -1.08 -6.58 20.64
N ARG A 440 0.25 -6.63 20.65
CA ARG A 440 1.02 -7.45 21.58
C ARG A 440 2.42 -6.87 21.77
N ALA A 441 3.05 -7.28 22.85
CA ALA A 441 4.46 -7.01 23.07
C ALA A 441 5.29 -7.99 22.24
N LEU A 442 6.16 -7.46 21.38
CA LEU A 442 7.18 -8.26 20.73
C LEU A 442 8.31 -8.56 21.72
N SER A 443 8.79 -9.80 21.71
CA SER A 443 10.01 -10.17 22.42
C SER A 443 11.24 -9.56 21.74
N THR A 444 12.35 -9.47 22.50
CA THR A 444 13.66 -9.10 21.94
C THR A 444 14.06 -9.98 20.76
N SER A 445 13.75 -11.28 20.82
CA SER A 445 14.04 -12.23 19.74
C SER A 445 13.26 -11.91 18.45
N GLU A 446 12.00 -11.49 18.57
CA GLU A 446 11.19 -11.07 17.41
C GLU A 446 11.69 -9.74 16.83
N LEU A 447 12.12 -8.81 17.67
CA LEU A 447 12.74 -7.55 17.20
C LEU A 447 14.07 -7.81 16.48
N VAL A 448 14.86 -8.79 16.93
CA VAL A 448 16.09 -9.24 16.24
C VAL A 448 15.75 -9.94 14.91
N GLN A 449 14.69 -10.73 14.85
CA GLN A 449 14.24 -11.33 13.60
C GLN A 449 13.74 -10.25 12.61
N LEU A 450 12.99 -9.25 13.09
CA LEU A 450 12.56 -8.11 12.27
C LEU A 450 13.75 -7.32 11.72
N SER A 451 14.74 -7.00 12.56
CA SER A 451 15.94 -6.29 12.08
C SER A 451 16.76 -7.14 11.11
N SER A 452 16.85 -8.45 11.32
CA SER A 452 17.48 -9.41 10.38
C SER A 452 16.77 -9.47 9.03
N PHE A 453 15.44 -9.48 9.05
CA PHE A 453 14.59 -9.48 7.86
C PHE A 453 14.82 -8.22 7.01
N TYR A 454 14.85 -7.05 7.65
CA TYR A 454 15.08 -5.78 6.98
C TYR A 454 16.56 -5.45 6.72
N ALA A 455 17.52 -6.22 7.24
CA ALA A 455 18.94 -5.90 7.19
C ALA A 455 19.47 -5.67 5.78
N ASN A 456 19.15 -6.58 4.85
CA ASN A 456 19.61 -6.49 3.45
C ASN A 456 19.10 -5.21 2.77
N ARG A 457 17.85 -4.82 3.05
CA ARG A 457 17.20 -3.66 2.45
C ARG A 457 17.87 -2.35 2.88
N PHE A 458 18.15 -2.20 4.17
CA PHE A 458 18.74 -0.97 4.71
C PHE A 458 20.27 -1.04 4.87
N SER A 459 20.91 -2.03 4.23
CA SER A 459 22.36 -2.25 4.28
C SER A 459 22.91 -2.36 5.71
N TRP A 460 22.13 -2.95 6.62
CA TRP A 460 22.57 -3.27 7.96
C TRP A 460 23.32 -4.61 7.97
N SER A 461 24.27 -4.76 8.89
CA SER A 461 24.74 -6.11 9.24
C SER A 461 23.57 -6.92 9.78
N LYS A 462 23.61 -8.25 9.69
CA LYS A 462 22.66 -9.08 10.44
C LYS A 462 23.02 -8.98 11.93
N PRO A 463 22.04 -8.76 12.84
CA PRO A 463 22.32 -8.79 14.26
C PRO A 463 22.92 -10.14 14.67
N SER A 464 23.94 -10.12 15.53
CA SER A 464 24.34 -11.32 16.26
C SER A 464 23.25 -11.64 17.28
N MET A 465 22.75 -12.88 17.28
CA MET A 465 21.84 -13.37 18.32
C MET A 465 22.51 -13.43 19.69
#